data_AF-A0A1E5KV78-F1
#
_entry.id   AF-A0A1E5KV78-F1
#
_cell.length_a   1.000
_cell.length_b   1.000
_cell.length_c   1.000
_cell.angle_alpha   90.00
_cell.angle_beta   90.00
_cell.angle_gamma   90.00
#
_symmetry.space_group_name_H-M   'P 1'
#
loop_
_entity.id
_entity.type
_entity.pdbx_description
1 polymer ?
#
loop_
_entity_poly.entity_id
_entity_poly.type
_entity_poly.pdbx_seq_one_letter_code
_entity_poly.pdbx_strand_id
1 'polypeptide(L)'
;MLSKEAIMKKITIKRFYYMEVILTAGWIVYLMKFYFFYKEAYFYVDKRLSLLLQVLSFFTDNWDKAFLYFVLGFLLMVVTLFVTSIIYLIDRGIVEKKQLFFFIVGLNSICFFSLFLNVLGVIFFILLILAATLVYVIFILGNVNWNEERRKYEVGDIIDMKGPFETKEEAQRATKLSFSKYPENAKFGLGEDIYVGTDNKYYADIYIEVLKK
;
A
#
# COMPACT_ATOMS: atom_id res chain seq x y z
N MET A 1 18.21 11.28 -22.51
CA MET A 1 18.76 10.53 -21.35
C MET A 1 17.67 10.41 -20.31
N LEU A 2 17.21 9.19 -19.97
CA LEU A 2 16.26 8.98 -18.87
C LEU A 2 16.99 9.25 -17.54
N SER A 3 16.39 10.02 -16.62
CA SER A 3 16.98 10.26 -15.29
C SER A 3 17.13 8.93 -14.55
N LYS A 4 18.15 8.82 -13.67
CA LYS A 4 18.40 7.61 -12.87
C LYS A 4 17.16 7.14 -12.08
N GLU A 5 16.30 8.08 -11.68
CA GLU A 5 15.03 7.80 -10.99
C GLU A 5 14.02 7.05 -11.87
N ALA A 6 13.90 7.43 -13.15
CA ALA A 6 13.01 6.77 -14.10
C ALA A 6 13.47 5.32 -14.39
N ILE A 7 14.78 5.09 -14.42
CA ILE A 7 15.37 3.75 -14.60
C ILE A 7 15.11 2.89 -13.35
N MET A 8 15.32 3.45 -12.16
CA MET A 8 15.09 2.74 -10.90
C MET A 8 13.61 2.36 -10.71
N LYS A 9 12.68 3.28 -11.01
CA LYS A 9 11.23 2.99 -10.99
C LYS A 9 10.84 1.87 -11.95
N LYS A 10 11.41 1.85 -13.16
CA LYS A 10 11.14 0.82 -14.17
C LYS A 10 11.65 -0.57 -13.74
N ILE A 11 12.77 -0.64 -13.04
CA ILE A 11 13.33 -1.89 -12.49
C ILE A 11 12.43 -2.43 -11.37
N THR A 12 11.99 -1.56 -10.46
CA THR A 12 11.11 -1.92 -9.34
C THR A 12 9.77 -2.48 -9.82
N ILE A 13 9.13 -1.83 -10.80
CA ILE A 13 7.88 -2.31 -11.40
C ILE A 13 8.03 -3.70 -12.01
N LYS A 14 9.11 -3.95 -12.77
CA LYS A 14 9.35 -5.27 -13.38
C LYS A 14 9.43 -6.37 -12.34
N ARG A 15 10.07 -6.13 -11.20
CA ARG A 15 10.17 -7.11 -10.10
C ARG A 15 8.80 -7.52 -9.57
N PHE A 16 7.90 -6.55 -9.36
CA PHE A 16 6.55 -6.85 -8.91
C PHE A 16 5.72 -7.62 -9.94
N TYR A 17 5.87 -7.34 -11.24
CA TYR A 17 5.27 -8.18 -12.28
C TYR A 17 5.78 -9.62 -12.27
N TYR A 18 7.09 -9.84 -12.03
CA TYR A 18 7.62 -11.20 -11.87
C TYR A 18 7.05 -11.90 -10.63
N MET A 19 6.87 -11.17 -9.52
CA MET A 19 6.21 -11.71 -8.34
C MET A 19 4.77 -12.12 -8.63
N GLU A 20 3.99 -11.32 -9.36
CA GLU A 20 2.63 -11.69 -9.75
C GLU A 20 2.58 -12.98 -10.60
N VAL A 21 3.50 -13.15 -11.55
CA VAL A 21 3.58 -14.39 -12.34
C VAL A 21 3.85 -15.61 -11.45
N ILE A 22 4.75 -15.47 -10.47
CA ILE A 22 5.03 -16.53 -9.49
C ILE A 22 3.79 -16.81 -8.64
N LEU A 23 3.06 -15.77 -8.21
CA LEU A 23 1.83 -15.91 -7.44
C LEU A 23 0.73 -16.60 -8.25
N THR A 24 0.58 -16.28 -9.53
CA THR A 24 -0.35 -16.97 -10.42
C THR A 24 0.00 -18.45 -10.55
N ALA A 25 1.27 -18.81 -10.70
CA ALA A 25 1.69 -20.20 -10.70
C ALA A 25 1.37 -20.89 -9.36
N GLY A 26 1.59 -20.18 -8.24
CA GLY A 26 1.19 -20.61 -6.90
C GLY A 26 -0.31 -20.86 -6.77
N TRP A 27 -1.15 -19.97 -7.32
CA TRP A 27 -2.60 -20.13 -7.41
C TRP A 27 -2.99 -21.39 -8.15
N ILE A 28 -2.42 -21.64 -9.33
CA ILE A 28 -2.72 -22.83 -10.13
C ILE A 28 -2.38 -24.11 -9.34
N VAL A 29 -1.19 -24.18 -8.74
CA VAL A 29 -0.77 -25.33 -7.93
C VAL A 29 -1.68 -25.53 -6.72
N TYR A 30 -1.99 -24.45 -6.00
CA TYR A 30 -2.89 -24.47 -4.85
C TYR A 30 -4.29 -24.96 -5.24
N LEU A 31 -4.88 -24.42 -6.30
CA LEU A 31 -6.21 -24.82 -6.77
C LEU A 31 -6.25 -26.28 -7.19
N MET A 32 -5.27 -26.77 -7.95
CA MET A 32 -5.21 -28.18 -8.33
C MET A 32 -5.20 -29.10 -7.11
N LYS A 33 -4.37 -28.79 -6.10
CA LYS A 33 -4.28 -29.56 -4.86
C LYS A 33 -5.56 -29.48 -4.04
N PHE A 34 -6.08 -28.27 -3.86
CA PHE A 34 -7.32 -28.03 -3.13
C PHE A 34 -8.51 -28.77 -3.77
N TYR A 35 -8.71 -28.68 -5.08
CA TYR A 35 -9.83 -29.34 -5.74
C TYR A 35 -9.70 -30.86 -5.77
N PHE A 36 -8.48 -31.40 -5.85
CA PHE A 36 -8.26 -32.83 -5.72
C PHE A 36 -8.69 -33.32 -4.33
N PHE A 37 -8.22 -32.65 -3.28
CA PHE A 37 -8.62 -32.91 -1.90
C PHE A 37 -10.13 -32.72 -1.70
N TYR A 38 -10.69 -31.59 -2.18
CA TYR A 38 -12.09 -31.27 -2.03
C TYR A 38 -12.98 -32.33 -2.68
N LYS A 39 -12.61 -32.82 -3.88
CA LYS A 39 -13.36 -33.86 -4.58
C LYS A 39 -13.40 -35.17 -3.77
N GLU A 40 -12.27 -35.55 -3.19
CA GLU A 40 -12.15 -36.74 -2.35
C GLU A 40 -12.98 -36.61 -1.07
N ALA A 41 -12.84 -35.49 -0.35
CA ALA A 41 -13.56 -35.25 0.89
C ALA A 41 -15.08 -35.05 0.68
N TYR A 42 -15.47 -34.32 -0.37
CA TYR A 42 -16.88 -34.05 -0.68
C TYR A 42 -17.63 -35.30 -1.19
N PHE A 43 -16.92 -36.34 -1.64
CA PHE A 43 -17.55 -37.60 -2.05
C PHE A 43 -18.33 -38.26 -0.90
N TYR A 44 -17.86 -38.12 0.33
CA TYR A 44 -18.45 -38.72 1.52
C TYR A 44 -19.55 -37.88 2.17
N VAL A 45 -19.79 -36.67 1.67
CA VAL A 45 -20.82 -35.76 2.22
C VAL A 45 -22.17 -36.03 1.58
N ASP A 46 -23.21 -36.19 2.41
CA ASP A 46 -24.59 -36.32 1.91
C ASP A 46 -25.10 -34.98 1.33
N LYS A 47 -25.37 -35.00 0.02
CA LYS A 47 -25.80 -33.84 -0.77
C LYS A 47 -27.23 -33.41 -0.50
N ARG A 48 -28.02 -34.23 0.19
CA ARG A 48 -29.41 -33.92 0.59
C ARG A 48 -29.47 -33.02 1.82
N LEU A 49 -28.36 -32.91 2.55
CA LEU A 49 -28.27 -32.07 3.74
C LEU A 49 -28.30 -30.57 3.37
N SER A 50 -28.68 -29.74 4.34
CA SER A 50 -28.53 -28.29 4.20
C SER A 50 -27.05 -27.89 4.12
N LEU A 51 -26.75 -26.73 3.52
CA LEU A 51 -25.35 -26.29 3.32
C LEU A 51 -24.52 -26.28 4.61
N LEU A 52 -25.10 -25.84 5.73
CA LEU A 52 -24.42 -25.83 7.03
C LEU A 52 -24.05 -27.25 7.48
N LEU A 53 -24.98 -28.21 7.34
CA LEU A 53 -24.75 -29.60 7.70
C LEU A 53 -23.74 -30.27 6.76
N GLN A 54 -23.73 -29.91 5.47
CA GLN A 54 -22.72 -30.36 4.52
C GLN A 54 -21.32 -29.87 4.91
N VAL A 55 -21.19 -28.59 5.27
CA VAL A 55 -19.93 -28.00 5.76
C VAL A 55 -19.48 -28.70 7.05
N LEU A 56 -20.39 -28.92 8.00
CA LEU A 56 -20.08 -29.61 9.25
C LEU A 56 -19.58 -31.04 9.01
N SER A 57 -20.30 -31.79 8.18
CA SER A 57 -19.93 -33.16 7.78
C SER A 57 -18.58 -33.20 7.08
N PHE A 58 -18.27 -32.21 6.23
CA PHE A 58 -16.98 -32.12 5.56
C PHE A 58 -15.84 -31.99 6.58
N PHE A 59 -16.03 -31.16 7.61
CA PHE A 59 -15.01 -30.90 8.62
C PHE A 59 -14.76 -32.04 9.58
N THR A 60 -15.79 -32.80 9.95
CA THR A 60 -15.67 -33.90 10.91
C THR A 60 -14.53 -34.85 10.56
N ASP A 61 -14.39 -35.17 9.27
CA ASP A 61 -13.39 -36.16 8.81
C ASP A 61 -12.13 -35.52 8.20
N ASN A 62 -12.13 -34.21 7.94
CA ASN A 62 -11.09 -33.54 7.14
C ASN A 62 -10.52 -32.27 7.76
N TRP A 63 -10.77 -32.01 9.05
CA TRP A 63 -10.43 -30.77 9.73
C TRP A 63 -8.99 -30.30 9.47
N ASP A 64 -7.99 -31.14 9.76
CA ASP A 64 -6.57 -30.74 9.68
C ASP A 64 -6.15 -30.34 8.26
N LYS A 65 -6.56 -31.13 7.26
CA LYS A 65 -6.25 -30.84 5.86
C LYS A 65 -6.98 -29.61 5.38
N ALA A 66 -8.27 -29.47 5.71
CA ALA A 66 -9.08 -28.32 5.33
C ALA A 66 -8.52 -27.03 5.93
N PHE A 67 -8.14 -27.06 7.22
CA PHE A 67 -7.52 -25.94 7.91
C PHE A 67 -6.21 -25.51 7.23
N LEU A 68 -5.35 -26.46 6.87
CA LEU A 68 -4.12 -26.16 6.13
C LEU A 68 -4.40 -25.45 4.81
N TYR A 69 -5.38 -25.92 4.03
CA TYR A 69 -5.76 -25.25 2.78
C TYR A 69 -6.28 -23.84 3.03
N PHE A 70 -7.09 -23.61 4.07
CA PHE A 70 -7.55 -22.27 4.40
C PHE A 70 -6.41 -21.32 4.77
N VAL A 71 -5.44 -21.76 5.56
CA VAL A 71 -4.28 -20.95 5.92
C VAL A 71 -3.45 -20.61 4.68
N LEU A 72 -3.15 -21.61 3.85
CA LEU A 72 -2.39 -21.40 2.61
C LEU A 72 -3.14 -20.49 1.63
N GLY A 73 -4.44 -20.70 1.46
CA GLY A 73 -5.30 -19.87 0.63
C GLY A 73 -5.34 -18.42 1.15
N PHE A 74 -5.51 -18.23 2.45
CA PHE A 74 -5.49 -16.90 3.08
C PHE A 74 -4.16 -16.18 2.86
N LEU A 75 -3.03 -16.84 3.09
CA LEU A 75 -1.71 -16.24 2.85
C LEU A 75 -1.53 -15.86 1.38
N LEU A 76 -1.95 -16.72 0.47
CA LEU A 76 -1.88 -16.45 -0.97
C LEU A 76 -2.76 -15.25 -1.36
N MET A 77 -3.97 -15.14 -0.80
CA MET A 77 -4.85 -13.98 -0.98
C MET A 77 -4.19 -12.68 -0.49
N VAL A 78 -3.64 -12.69 0.73
CA VAL A 78 -2.97 -11.52 1.32
C VAL A 78 -1.82 -11.05 0.44
N VAL A 79 -0.92 -11.96 0.05
CA VAL A 79 0.25 -11.61 -0.75
C VAL A 79 -0.15 -11.12 -2.14
N THR A 80 -1.10 -11.78 -2.82
CA THR A 80 -1.61 -11.32 -4.11
C THR A 80 -2.25 -9.95 -4.03
N LEU A 81 -3.15 -9.71 -3.07
CA LEU A 81 -3.80 -8.41 -2.88
C LEU A 81 -2.79 -7.31 -2.58
N PHE A 82 -1.78 -7.61 -1.75
CA PHE A 82 -0.73 -6.67 -1.40
C PHE A 82 0.12 -6.29 -2.62
N VAL A 83 0.64 -7.26 -3.36
CA VAL A 83 1.49 -7.03 -4.54
C VAL A 83 0.71 -6.30 -5.62
N THR A 84 -0.53 -6.73 -5.92
CA THR A 84 -1.40 -6.07 -6.90
C THR A 84 -1.65 -4.60 -6.52
N SER A 85 -1.89 -4.32 -5.24
CA SER A 85 -2.08 -2.96 -4.74
C SER A 85 -0.82 -2.10 -4.90
N ILE A 86 0.37 -2.64 -4.64
CA ILE A 86 1.64 -1.95 -4.90
C ILE A 86 1.79 -1.63 -6.39
N ILE A 87 1.54 -2.61 -7.26
CA ILE A 87 1.65 -2.39 -8.71
C ILE A 87 0.69 -1.27 -9.15
N TYR A 88 -0.55 -1.31 -8.68
CA TYR A 88 -1.54 -0.27 -8.96
C TYR A 88 -1.08 1.13 -8.53
N LEU A 89 -0.49 1.26 -7.34
CA LEU A 89 0.03 2.54 -6.83
C LEU A 89 1.22 3.06 -7.64
N ILE A 90 2.13 2.18 -8.06
CA ILE A 90 3.33 2.58 -8.82
C ILE A 90 3.00 2.90 -10.30
N ASP A 91 2.05 2.16 -10.89
CA ASP A 91 1.72 2.21 -12.33
C ASP A 91 0.70 3.30 -12.72
N ARG A 92 0.15 4.05 -11.76
CA ARG A 92 -0.77 5.19 -12.00
C ARG A 92 -0.26 6.27 -12.98
N GLY A 93 1.00 6.21 -13.43
CA GLY A 93 1.60 7.17 -14.36
C GLY A 93 2.04 6.63 -15.73
N ILE A 94 1.84 5.35 -16.08
CA ILE A 94 2.34 4.78 -17.35
C ILE A 94 1.18 4.12 -18.13
N VAL A 95 0.73 4.77 -19.21
CA VAL A 95 -0.45 4.32 -19.98
C VAL A 95 -0.21 3.01 -20.74
N GLU A 96 1.01 2.74 -21.19
CA GLU A 96 1.35 1.65 -22.11
C GLU A 96 1.30 0.23 -21.50
N LYS A 97 1.25 0.08 -20.17
CA LYS A 97 1.30 -1.24 -19.50
C LYS A 97 0.00 -1.72 -18.88
N LYS A 98 -1.08 -0.96 -19.04
CA LYS A 98 -2.38 -1.25 -18.44
C LYS A 98 -2.94 -2.62 -18.87
N GLN A 99 -2.76 -3.03 -20.13
CA GLN A 99 -3.27 -4.31 -20.63
C GLN A 99 -2.67 -5.52 -19.89
N LEU A 100 -1.35 -5.54 -19.70
CA LEU A 100 -0.69 -6.64 -18.99
C LEU A 100 -1.11 -6.68 -17.51
N PHE A 101 -1.24 -5.51 -16.88
CA PHE A 101 -1.75 -5.41 -15.51
C PHE A 101 -3.15 -6.00 -15.39
N PHE A 102 -4.11 -5.55 -16.21
CA PHE A 102 -5.47 -6.06 -16.18
C PHE A 102 -5.56 -7.55 -16.50
N PHE A 103 -4.71 -8.05 -17.41
CA PHE A 103 -4.65 -9.48 -17.72
C PHE A 103 -4.23 -10.31 -16.50
N ILE A 104 -3.13 -9.93 -15.83
CA ILE A 104 -2.61 -10.64 -14.66
C ILE A 104 -3.59 -10.56 -13.48
N VAL A 105 -4.11 -9.36 -13.19
CA VAL A 105 -5.11 -9.18 -12.12
C VAL A 105 -6.37 -9.95 -12.43
N GLY A 106 -6.83 -9.95 -13.69
CA GLY A 106 -7.98 -10.74 -14.13
C GLY A 106 -7.75 -12.23 -13.92
N LEU A 107 -6.58 -12.76 -14.27
CA LEU A 107 -6.24 -14.17 -14.11
C LEU A 107 -6.19 -14.58 -12.63
N ASN A 108 -5.54 -13.80 -11.77
CA ASN A 108 -5.54 -14.03 -10.33
C ASN A 108 -6.95 -13.92 -9.73
N SER A 109 -7.76 -12.97 -10.21
CA SER A 109 -9.16 -12.84 -9.80
C SER A 109 -9.96 -14.08 -10.19
N ILE A 110 -9.80 -14.63 -11.40
CA ILE A 110 -10.48 -15.87 -11.81
C ILE A 110 -10.07 -17.04 -10.91
N CYS A 111 -8.76 -17.20 -10.65
CA CYS A 111 -8.25 -18.22 -9.75
C CYS A 111 -8.89 -18.10 -8.36
N PHE A 112 -8.94 -16.88 -7.87
CA PHE A 112 -9.54 -16.54 -6.59
C PHE A 112 -11.05 -16.82 -6.55
N PHE A 113 -11.82 -16.37 -7.54
CA PHE A 113 -13.27 -16.57 -7.63
C PHE A 113 -13.66 -18.05 -7.75
N SER A 114 -12.78 -18.89 -8.31
CA SER A 114 -13.03 -20.33 -8.38
C SER A 114 -13.24 -20.93 -6.98
N LEU A 115 -12.56 -20.44 -5.94
CA LEU A 115 -12.71 -20.90 -4.56
C LEU A 115 -14.11 -20.71 -3.97
N PHE A 116 -14.97 -19.91 -4.59
CA PHE A 116 -16.36 -19.77 -4.17
C PHE A 116 -17.29 -20.82 -4.78
N LEU A 117 -16.84 -21.52 -5.82
CA LEU A 117 -17.61 -22.54 -6.53
C LEU A 117 -17.56 -23.91 -5.81
N ASN A 118 -17.69 -23.91 -4.49
CA ASN A 118 -17.73 -25.12 -3.67
C ASN A 118 -18.48 -24.86 -2.34
N VAL A 119 -18.77 -25.94 -1.60
CA VAL A 119 -19.53 -25.86 -0.33
C VAL A 119 -18.78 -25.06 0.75
N LEU A 120 -17.44 -25.02 0.70
CA LEU A 120 -16.60 -24.22 1.60
C LEU A 120 -16.44 -22.77 1.13
N GLY A 121 -17.09 -22.37 0.03
CA GLY A 121 -16.93 -21.04 -0.58
C GLY A 121 -17.27 -19.89 0.39
N VAL A 122 -18.25 -20.09 1.26
CA VAL A 122 -18.61 -19.10 2.31
C VAL A 122 -17.42 -18.83 3.24
N ILE A 123 -16.61 -19.83 3.55
CA ILE A 123 -15.44 -19.68 4.42
C ILE A 123 -14.35 -18.91 3.69
N PHE A 124 -14.08 -19.24 2.43
CA PHE A 124 -13.15 -18.46 1.60
C PHE A 124 -13.59 -17.00 1.44
N PHE A 125 -14.89 -16.72 1.45
CA PHE A 125 -15.40 -15.35 1.40
C PHE A 125 -15.08 -14.56 2.67
N ILE A 126 -15.22 -15.20 3.83
CA ILE A 126 -14.81 -14.60 5.10
C ILE A 126 -13.29 -14.36 5.11
N LEU A 127 -12.50 -15.33 4.64
CA LEU A 127 -11.05 -15.20 4.54
C LEU A 127 -10.62 -14.07 3.60
N LEU A 128 -11.35 -13.84 2.50
CA LEU A 128 -11.11 -12.70 1.62
C LEU A 128 -11.28 -11.38 2.35
N ILE A 129 -12.40 -11.21 3.05
CA ILE A 129 -12.68 -9.97 3.79
C ILE A 129 -11.54 -9.73 4.78
N LEU A 130 -11.13 -10.77 5.51
CA LEU A 130 -10.01 -10.69 6.44
C LEU A 130 -8.70 -10.30 5.74
N ALA A 131 -8.40 -10.90 4.58
CA ALA A 131 -7.19 -10.62 3.82
C ALA A 131 -7.18 -9.18 3.29
N ALA A 132 -8.30 -8.72 2.74
CA ALA A 132 -8.47 -7.35 2.26
C ALA A 132 -8.32 -6.33 3.40
N THR A 133 -8.94 -6.58 4.56
CA THR A 133 -8.79 -5.74 5.75
C THR A 133 -7.35 -5.69 6.23
N LEU A 134 -6.65 -6.84 6.27
CA LEU A 134 -5.24 -6.88 6.67
C LEU A 134 -4.37 -6.04 5.73
N VAL A 135 -4.53 -6.22 4.42
CA VAL A 135 -3.80 -5.43 3.41
C VAL A 135 -4.10 -3.95 3.55
N TYR A 136 -5.36 -3.58 3.77
CA TYR A 136 -5.77 -2.20 4.01
C TYR A 136 -5.09 -1.58 5.24
N VAL A 137 -5.04 -2.30 6.36
CA VAL A 137 -4.34 -1.86 7.58
C VAL A 137 -2.85 -1.64 7.31
N ILE A 138 -2.20 -2.57 6.59
CA ILE A 138 -0.79 -2.43 6.21
C ILE A 138 -0.57 -1.15 5.39
N PHE A 139 -1.46 -0.85 4.43
CA PHE A 139 -1.37 0.37 3.63
C PHE A 139 -1.58 1.64 4.45
N ILE A 140 -2.55 1.66 5.37
CA ILE A 140 -2.75 2.81 6.26
C ILE A 140 -1.49 3.05 7.08
N LEU A 141 -0.99 2.03 7.77
CA LEU A 141 0.20 2.16 8.61
C LEU A 141 1.42 2.60 7.81
N GLY A 142 1.60 2.06 6.60
CA GLY A 142 2.67 2.49 5.69
C GLY A 142 2.51 3.94 5.23
N ASN A 143 1.29 4.42 5.01
CA ASN A 143 1.03 5.77 4.52
C ASN A 143 1.09 6.84 5.62
N VAL A 144 0.81 6.48 6.88
CA VAL A 144 0.99 7.36 8.05
C VAL A 144 2.44 7.85 8.12
N ASN A 145 3.41 6.95 7.94
CA ASN A 145 4.83 7.30 7.94
C ASN A 145 5.24 8.15 6.71
N TRP A 146 4.58 7.97 5.56
CA TRP A 146 4.91 8.71 4.33
C TRP A 146 4.33 10.14 4.29
N ASN A 147 3.21 10.37 4.98
CA ASN A 147 2.60 11.69 5.07
C ASN A 147 3.32 12.60 6.09
N GLU A 148 4.02 12.05 7.09
CA GLU A 148 4.89 12.85 7.95
C GLU A 148 6.08 13.45 7.17
N GLU A 149 6.64 12.72 6.21
CA GLU A 149 7.72 13.22 5.33
C GLU A 149 7.22 14.13 4.20
N ARG A 150 5.92 14.11 3.88
CA ARG A 150 5.29 14.93 2.82
C ARG A 150 4.17 15.82 3.35
N ARG A 151 4.39 16.56 4.44
CA ARG A 151 3.53 17.72 4.70
C ARG A 151 3.62 18.64 3.48
N LYS A 152 2.50 18.74 2.74
CA LYS A 152 2.33 19.76 1.71
C LYS A 152 2.24 21.08 2.44
N TYR A 153 3.39 21.71 2.61
CA TYR A 153 3.53 23.10 2.99
C TYR A 153 2.51 23.96 2.23
N GLU A 154 1.63 24.63 2.96
CA GLU A 154 0.71 25.64 2.45
C GLU A 154 1.37 27.03 2.44
N VAL A 155 0.86 27.94 1.62
CA VAL A 155 1.33 29.34 1.63
C VAL A 155 0.99 29.95 2.98
N GLY A 156 2.00 30.45 3.69
CA GLY A 156 1.88 30.97 5.06
C GLY A 156 2.28 29.99 6.16
N ASP A 157 2.59 28.71 5.85
CA ASP A 157 3.12 27.79 6.85
C ASP A 157 4.48 28.26 7.35
N ILE A 158 4.65 28.33 8.67
CA ILE A 158 5.94 28.61 9.31
C ILE A 158 6.75 27.31 9.31
N ILE A 159 7.88 27.32 8.60
CA ILE A 159 8.76 26.15 8.46
C ILE A 159 9.87 26.12 9.49
N ASP A 160 10.23 27.29 10.04
CA ASP A 160 11.28 27.44 11.04
C ASP A 160 11.07 28.77 11.76
N MET A 161 11.30 28.78 13.07
CA MET A 161 11.29 29.98 13.91
C MET A 161 12.67 30.14 14.53
N LYS A 162 13.25 31.32 14.41
CA LYS A 162 14.58 31.65 14.93
C LYS A 162 14.48 32.75 15.98
N GLY A 163 15.18 32.55 17.08
CA GLY A 163 15.27 33.51 18.17
C GLY A 163 15.53 32.83 19.51
N PRO A 164 15.58 33.61 20.59
CA PRO A 164 15.52 35.08 20.59
C PRO A 164 16.83 35.76 20.15
N PHE A 165 16.73 36.93 19.52
CA PHE A 165 17.86 37.80 19.14
C PHE A 165 17.79 39.15 19.84
N GLU A 166 18.93 39.77 20.10
CA GLU A 166 19.01 41.08 20.78
C GLU A 166 18.81 42.24 19.78
N THR A 167 19.11 42.02 18.50
CA THR A 167 18.97 43.05 17.45
C THR A 167 18.24 42.54 16.21
N LYS A 168 17.63 43.47 15.47
CA LYS A 168 16.99 43.16 14.19
C LYS A 168 17.99 42.68 13.15
N GLU A 169 19.22 43.22 13.14
CA GLU A 169 20.25 42.79 12.19
C GLU A 169 20.70 41.35 12.42
N GLU A 170 20.73 40.88 13.67
CA GLU A 170 21.05 39.49 14.01
C GLU A 170 19.97 38.53 13.49
N ALA A 171 18.70 38.87 13.69
CA ALA A 171 17.56 38.12 13.17
C ALA A 171 17.62 37.99 11.64
N GLN A 172 17.88 39.10 10.92
CA GLN A 172 18.01 39.11 9.46
C GLN A 172 19.22 38.31 8.92
N ARG A 173 20.33 38.26 9.66
CA ARG A 173 21.48 37.44 9.27
C ARG A 173 21.18 35.96 9.45
N ALA A 174 20.51 35.60 10.53
CA ALA A 174 20.14 34.22 10.84
C ALA A 174 19.13 33.63 9.84
N THR A 175 18.16 34.42 9.38
CA THR A 175 17.20 34.02 8.32
C THR A 175 17.88 33.82 6.98
N LYS A 176 18.73 34.76 6.54
CA LYS A 176 19.52 34.61 5.30
C LYS A 176 20.39 33.37 5.29
N LEU A 177 21.02 33.05 6.42
CA LEU A 177 21.82 31.84 6.57
C LEU A 177 20.95 30.57 6.55
N SER A 178 19.73 30.65 7.04
CA SER A 178 18.76 29.55 6.98
C SER A 178 18.18 29.35 5.58
N PHE A 179 17.95 30.43 4.81
CA PHE A 179 17.57 30.34 3.39
C PHE A 179 18.60 29.58 2.55
N SER A 180 19.90 29.73 2.85
CA SER A 180 20.98 29.00 2.15
C SER A 180 20.93 27.47 2.34
N LYS A 181 20.22 26.98 3.36
CA LYS A 181 20.02 25.53 3.59
C LYS A 181 18.98 24.93 2.65
N TYR A 182 18.15 25.76 2.01
CA TYR A 182 17.13 25.33 1.07
C TYR A 182 17.65 25.51 -0.37
N PRO A 183 17.61 24.47 -1.21
CA PRO A 183 18.10 24.57 -2.58
C PRO A 183 17.25 25.56 -3.39
N GLU A 184 17.88 26.40 -4.24
CA GLU A 184 17.21 27.38 -5.11
C GLU A 184 16.12 26.77 -6.01
N ASN A 185 16.23 25.45 -6.27
CA ASN A 185 15.30 24.64 -7.05
C ASN A 185 14.09 24.12 -6.25
N ALA A 186 13.88 24.59 -5.01
CA ALA A 186 12.71 24.24 -4.22
C ALA A 186 11.42 24.71 -4.92
N LYS A 187 10.36 23.90 -4.80
CA LYS A 187 9.02 24.21 -5.35
C LYS A 187 8.28 25.31 -4.59
N PHE A 188 8.98 26.05 -3.74
CA PHE A 188 8.44 27.09 -2.89
C PHE A 188 9.46 28.23 -2.75
N GLY A 189 8.96 29.46 -2.73
CA GLY A 189 9.67 30.65 -2.30
C GLY A 189 9.47 30.85 -0.80
N LEU A 190 10.52 31.27 -0.11
CA LEU A 190 10.52 31.50 1.33
C LEU A 190 10.44 33.00 1.62
N GLY A 191 9.57 33.37 2.55
CA GLY A 191 9.47 34.71 3.12
C GLY A 191 10.04 34.74 4.54
N GLU A 192 10.35 35.94 5.01
CA GLU A 192 10.69 36.20 6.42
C GLU A 192 9.72 37.22 7.03
N ASP A 193 9.34 37.00 8.28
CA ASP A 193 8.72 38.03 9.11
C ASP A 193 9.53 38.19 10.41
N ILE A 194 9.80 39.42 10.82
CA ILE A 194 10.61 39.74 12.00
C ILE A 194 9.80 40.62 12.93
N TYR A 195 9.50 40.07 14.10
CA TYR A 195 8.67 40.73 15.11
C TYR A 195 9.38 40.76 16.48
N VAL A 196 8.88 41.62 17.35
CA VAL A 196 9.37 41.76 18.74
C VAL A 196 8.44 40.97 19.66
N GLY A 197 9.02 40.05 20.43
CA GLY A 197 8.30 39.26 21.42
C GLY A 197 7.95 40.06 22.68
N THR A 198 7.16 39.45 23.55
CA THR A 198 6.78 40.02 24.86
C THR A 198 7.96 40.20 25.82
N ASP A 199 9.09 39.57 25.51
CA ASP A 199 10.38 39.67 26.20
C ASP A 199 11.29 40.80 25.66
N ASN A 200 10.75 41.65 24.76
CA ASN A 200 11.48 42.71 24.07
C ASN A 200 12.68 42.20 23.24
N LYS A 201 12.64 40.93 22.81
CA LYS A 201 13.63 40.31 21.93
C LYS A 201 13.06 40.08 20.53
N TYR A 202 13.94 39.98 19.54
CA TYR A 202 13.56 39.76 18.15
C TYR A 202 13.43 38.28 17.84
N TYR A 203 12.37 37.94 17.12
CA TYR A 203 12.11 36.62 16.56
C TYR A 203 11.95 36.75 15.05
N ALA A 204 12.31 35.69 14.33
CA ALA A 204 12.17 35.63 12.89
C ALA A 204 11.47 34.33 12.47
N ASP A 205 10.35 34.48 11.80
CA ASP A 205 9.59 33.38 11.22
C ASP A 205 9.95 33.23 9.74
N ILE A 206 10.34 32.02 9.38
CA ILE A 206 10.58 31.61 8.01
C ILE A 206 9.32 30.89 7.55
N TYR A 207 8.65 31.41 6.53
CA TYR A 207 7.39 30.86 6.03
C TYR A 207 7.43 30.65 4.51
N ILE A 208 6.48 29.87 3.98
CA ILE A 208 6.31 29.74 2.53
C ILE A 208 5.55 30.95 2.01
N GLU A 209 6.25 31.80 1.27
CA GLU A 209 5.65 32.98 0.63
C GLU A 209 4.90 32.61 -0.65
N VAL A 210 5.46 31.70 -1.46
CA VAL A 210 4.89 31.32 -2.75
C VAL A 210 5.14 29.84 -3.05
N LEU A 211 4.19 29.15 -3.68
CA LEU A 211 4.42 27.83 -4.28
C LEU A 211 4.72 28.00 -5.78
N LYS A 212 5.89 27.59 -6.24
CA LYS A 212 6.27 27.58 -7.66
C LYS A 212 5.64 26.35 -8.32
N LYS A 213 4.71 26.57 -9.26
CA LYS A 213 4.03 25.52 -10.05
C LYS A 213 4.96 24.84 -11.04
#